data_AF-A0A8T5UYH5-F1
#
_entry.id   AF-A0A8T5UYH5-F1
#
_cell.length_a   1.000
_cell.length_b   1.000
_cell.length_c   1.000
_cell.angle_alpha   90.00
_cell.angle_beta   90.00
_cell.angle_gamma   90.00
#
_symmetry.space_group_name_H-M   'P 1'
#
loop_
_entity.id
_entity.type
_entity.pdbx_description
1 polymer ?
#
loop_
_entity_poly.entity_id
_entity_poly.type
_entity_poly.pdbx_seq_one_letter_code
_entity_poly.pdbx_strand_id
1 'polypeptide(L)' 'MSVRLQIAAIVFMSVQAVLFGAGMLVILLTPFQSNAMAAIPTMIFVSFVASAAIAWLIAPRLRQRYWRTRGTPGDAISG' A
#
# COMPACT_ATOMS: atom_id res chain seq x y z
N MET A 1 -11.10 -3.07 -16.02
CA MET A 1 -10.26 -3.14 -14.81
C MET A 1 -11.17 -2.97 -13.59
N SER A 2 -11.15 -3.88 -12.61
CA SER A 2 -12.06 -3.73 -11.45
C SER A 2 -11.59 -2.57 -10.56
N VAL A 3 -12.50 -1.70 -10.13
CA VAL A 3 -12.19 -0.55 -9.25
C VAL A 3 -11.44 -1.00 -7.99
N ARG A 4 -11.72 -2.21 -7.50
CA ARG A 4 -11.02 -2.84 -6.39
C ARG A 4 -9.52 -3.07 -6.69
N LEU A 5 -9.19 -3.50 -7.91
CA LEU A 5 -7.80 -3.71 -8.33
C LEU A 5 -7.05 -2.38 -8.43
N GLN A 6 -7.69 -1.32 -8.95
CA GLN A 6 -7.08 0.02 -9.01
C GLN A 6 -6.77 0.56 -7.61
N ILE A 7 -7.74 0.51 -6.68
CA ILE A 7 -7.53 0.95 -5.29
C ILE A 7 -6.42 0.11 -4.64
N ALA A 8 -6.46 -1.22 -4.82
CA ALA A 8 -5.42 -2.10 -4.28
C ALA A 8 -4.03 -1.77 -4.86
N ALA A 9 -3.92 -1.46 -6.16
CA ALA A 9 -2.65 -1.11 -6.80
C ALA A 9 -2.06 0.19 -6.25
N ILE A 10 -2.88 1.22 -6.06
CA ILE A 10 -2.44 2.50 -5.49
C ILE A 10 -1.96 2.29 -4.04
N VAL A 11 -2.76 1.60 -3.22
CA VAL A 11 -2.40 1.29 -1.82
C VAL A 11 -1.14 0.44 -1.75
N PHE A 12 -1.01 -0.55 -2.64
CA PHE A 12 0.18 -1.39 -2.74
C PHE A 12 1.44 -0.56 -2.96
N MET A 13 1.43 0.39 -3.89
CA MET A 13 2.61 1.23 -4.15
C MET A 13 3.03 2.02 -2.90
N SER A 14 2.07 2.61 -2.18
CA SER A 14 2.36 3.35 -0.94
C SER A 14 2.88 2.44 0.17
N VAL A 15 2.22 1.31 0.42
CA VAL A 15 2.62 0.36 1.48
C VAL A 15 3.98 -0.25 1.17
N GLN A 16 4.23 -0.61 -0.10
CA GLN A 16 5.51 -1.17 -0.54
C GLN A 16 6.67 -0.20 -0.32
N ALA A 17 6.50 1.08 -0.65
CA ALA A 17 7.52 2.09 -0.42
C ALA A 17 7.86 2.24 1.08
N VAL A 18 6.84 2.28 1.94
CA VAL A 18 7.03 2.43 3.40
C VAL A 18 7.68 1.19 4.00
N LEU A 19 7.19 -0.01 3.68
CA LEU A 19 7.75 -1.26 4.21
C LEU A 19 9.18 -1.51 3.74
N PHE A 20 9.46 -1.26 2.47
CA PHE A 20 10.82 -1.38 1.94
C PHE A 20 11.75 -0.38 2.61
N GLY A 21 11.36 0.90 2.73
CA GLY A 21 12.17 1.93 3.38
C GLY A 21 12.46 1.61 4.85
N ALA A 22 11.43 1.21 5.61
CA ALA A 22 11.59 0.79 7.01
C ALA A 22 12.48 -0.46 7.12
N GLY A 23 12.30 -1.43 6.22
CA GLY A 23 13.12 -2.63 6.15
C GLY A 23 14.59 -2.35 5.86
N MET A 24 14.87 -1.42 4.95
CA MET A 24 16.23 -0.97 4.66
C MET A 24 16.89 -0.31 5.87
N LEU A 25 16.15 0.51 6.63
CA LEU A 25 16.66 1.06 7.90
C LEU A 25 17.02 -0.05 8.88
N VAL A 26 16.19 -1.09 9.01
CA VAL A 26 16.49 -2.25 9.86
C VAL A 26 17.78 -2.94 9.38
N ILE A 27 17.96 -3.16 8.09
CA ILE A 27 19.18 -3.80 7.56
C ILE A 27 20.43 -2.97 7.84
N LEU A 28 20.34 -1.65 7.64
CA LEU A 28 21.48 -0.74 7.79
C LEU A 28 21.86 -0.49 9.26
N LEU A 29 20.87 -0.47 10.16
CA LEU A 29 21.08 -0.23 11.60
C LEU A 29 21.43 -1.51 12.37
N THR A 30 21.30 -2.68 11.76
CA THR A 30 21.57 -3.99 12.37
C THR A 30 22.88 -4.57 11.77
N PRO A 31 23.56 -5.54 12.41
CA PRO A 31 24.69 -6.25 11.83
C PRO A 31 24.45 -6.94 10.47
N PHE A 32 23.21 -6.97 9.97
CA PHE A 32 22.87 -7.50 8.64
C PHE A 32 23.55 -6.78 7.47
N GLN A 33 24.11 -5.59 7.69
CA GLN A 33 24.94 -4.88 6.70
C GLN A 33 26.10 -5.74 6.15
N SER A 34 26.68 -6.65 6.95
CA SER A 34 27.80 -7.49 6.50
C SER A 34 27.38 -8.50 5.43
N ASN A 35 26.09 -8.84 5.37
CA ASN A 35 25.49 -9.76 4.42
C ASN A 35 24.48 -9.05 3.51
N ALA A 36 24.70 -7.75 3.23
CA ALA A 36 23.77 -6.93 2.46
C ALA A 36 23.39 -7.53 1.09
N MET A 37 24.33 -8.23 0.43
CA MET A 37 24.06 -8.93 -0.84
C MET A 37 22.94 -9.97 -0.74
N ALA A 38 22.78 -10.63 0.40
CA ALA A 38 21.68 -11.56 0.63
C ALA A 38 20.47 -10.86 1.29
N ALA A 39 20.73 -9.99 2.27
CA ALA A 39 19.68 -9.35 3.06
C ALA A 39 18.76 -8.44 2.23
N ILE A 40 19.30 -7.68 1.28
CA ILE A 40 18.52 -6.74 0.46
C ILE A 40 17.54 -7.47 -0.45
N PRO A 41 17.94 -8.46 -1.28
CA PRO A 41 16.98 -9.25 -2.07
C PRO A 41 15.91 -9.93 -1.23
N THR A 42 16.28 -10.50 -0.08
CA THR A 42 15.32 -11.13 0.83
C THR A 42 14.29 -10.11 1.35
N MET A 43 14.73 -8.92 1.73
CA MET A 43 13.84 -7.85 2.19
C MET A 43 12.93 -7.34 1.08
N ILE A 44 13.41 -7.24 -0.16
CA ILE A 44 12.56 -6.91 -1.31
C ILE A 44 11.44 -7.95 -1.45
N PHE A 45 11.78 -9.24 -1.40
CA PHE A 45 10.80 -10.31 -1.52
C PHE A 45 9.78 -10.30 -0.37
N VAL A 46 10.26 -10.18 0.87
CA VAL A 46 9.41 -10.14 2.07
C VAL A 46 8.49 -8.92 2.06
N SER A 47 9.02 -7.73 1.77
CA SER A 47 8.22 -6.50 1.70
C SER A 47 7.18 -6.59 0.58
N PHE A 48 7.54 -7.10 -0.59
CA PHE A 48 6.60 -7.27 -1.71
C PHE A 48 5.40 -8.15 -1.35
N VAL A 49 5.66 -9.31 -0.76
CA VAL A 49 4.60 -10.24 -0.33
C VAL A 49 3.75 -9.61 0.78
N ALA A 50 4.39 -8.98 1.76
CA ALA A 50 3.70 -8.31 2.87
C ALA A 50 2.80 -7.17 2.37
N SER A 51 3.31 -6.32 1.47
CA SER A 51 2.56 -5.19 0.90
C SER A 51 1.38 -5.66 0.07
N ALA A 52 1.53 -6.72 -0.73
CA ALA A 52 0.44 -7.30 -1.49
C ALA A 52 -0.68 -7.80 -0.57
N ALA A 53 -0.32 -8.51 0.51
CA ALA A 53 -1.28 -8.98 1.52
C ALA A 53 -1.99 -7.81 2.22
N ILE A 54 -1.24 -6.79 2.66
CA ILE A 54 -1.78 -5.60 3.34
C ILE A 54 -2.71 -4.81 2.40
N ALA A 55 -2.29 -4.56 1.16
CA ALA A 55 -3.10 -3.85 0.17
C ALA A 55 -4.41 -4.58 -0.13
N TRP A 56 -4.37 -5.90 -0.20
CA TRP A 56 -5.57 -6.71 -0.41
C TRP A 56 -6.54 -6.67 0.78
N LEU A 57 -6.03 -6.61 2.00
CA LEU A 57 -6.84 -6.47 3.22
C LEU A 57 -7.45 -5.06 3.36
N ILE A 58 -6.76 -4.02 2.91
CA ILE A 58 -7.22 -2.63 2.97
C ILE A 58 -8.22 -2.30 1.85
N ALA A 59 -8.01 -2.82 0.64
CA ALA A 59 -8.88 -2.58 -0.52
C ALA A 59 -10.40 -2.80 -0.28
N PRO A 60 -10.89 -3.85 0.41
CA PRO A 60 -12.31 -4.00 0.69
C PRO A 60 -12.84 -2.98 1.71
N ARG A 61 -12.01 -2.51 2.64
CA ARG A 61 -12.38 -1.48 3.63
C ARG A 61 -12.52 -0.09 2.99
N LEU A 62 -11.67 0.23 2.01
CA LEU A 62 -11.77 1.47 1.23
C LEU A 62 -12.93 1.46 0.23
N ARG A 63 -13.42 0.27 -0.16
CA ARG A 63 -14.66 0.12 -0.94
C ARG A 63 -15.92 0.38 -0.09
N GLN A 64 -15.79 1.04 1.07
CA GLN A 64 -16.95 1.47 1.81
C GLN A 64 -17.85 2.31 0.89
N ARG A 65 -19.07 1.81 0.78
CA ARG A 65 -20.24 2.19 -0.01
C ARG A 65 -20.69 3.66 0.16
N TYR A 66 -19.84 4.50 0.74
CA TYR A 66 -20.13 5.82 1.28
C TYR A 66 -20.47 6.85 0.19
N TRP A 67 -19.92 6.67 -1.02
CA TRP A 67 -20.16 7.58 -2.15
C TRP A 67 -21.46 7.31 -2.91
N ARG A 68 -22.14 6.17 -2.66
CA ARG A 68 -23.47 5.92 -3.25
C ARG A 68 -24.62 6.40 -2.35
N THR A 69 -24.36 6.69 -1.08
CA THR A 69 -25.39 7.14 -0.14
C THR A 69 -25.45 8.67 -0.07
N ARG A 70 -24.35 9.35 -0.40
CA ARG A 70 -24.41 10.77 -0.81
C ARG A 70 -24.80 10.83 -2.27
N GLY A 71 -26.10 10.68 -2.54
CA GLY A 71 -26.67 11.54 -3.57
C GLY A 71 -26.19 12.94 -3.21
N THR A 72 -25.49 13.59 -4.13
CA THR A 72 -25.16 15.01 -4.02
C THR A 72 -26.31 15.76 -4.69
N PRO A 73 -27.45 16.04 -4.02
CA PRO A 73 -28.35 17.05 -4.52
C PRO A 73 -27.76 18.43 -4.23
N GLY A 74 -27.73 19.26 -5.27
CA GLY A 74 -27.42 20.69 -5.23
C GLY A 74 -25.95 20.99 -5.54
N ASP A 75 -25.56 21.53 -6.69
CA ASP A 75 -26.27 22.47 -7.58
C ASP A 75 -27.01 23.57 -6.80
N ALA A 76 -26.38 24.04 -5.71
CA ALA A 76 -26.79 25.24 -4.98
C ALA A 76 -25.84 26.44 -5.24
N ILE A 77 -24.85 26.28 -6.12
CA ILE A 77 -23.86 27.33 -6.47
C ILE A 77 -23.90 27.61 -7.99
N SER A 78 -25.08 27.61 -8.58
CA SER A 78 -25.33 28.10 -9.95
C SER A 78 -26.47 29.12 -9.96
N GLY A 79 -26.56 29.90 -8.89
CA GLY A 79 -27.26 31.19 -8.88
C GLY A 79 -26.35 32.28 -9.41
#